data_AF-A0A327K8Y9-F1
#
_entry.id   AF-A0A327K8Y9-F1
#
_cell.length_a   1.000
_cell.length_b   1.000
_cell.length_c   1.000
_cell.angle_alpha   90.00
_cell.angle_beta   90.00
_cell.angle_gamma   90.00
#
_symmetry.space_group_name_H-M   'P 1'
#
loop_
_entity.id
_entity.type
_entity.pdbx_description
1 polymer ?
#
loop_
_entity_poly.entity_id
_entity_poly.type
_entity_poly.pdbx_seq_one_letter_code
_entity_poly.pdbx_strand_id
1 'polypeptide(L)'
;STHLKANANKNRFDKAVVAKSRSDYWDDLDAAVEAERAVHGQKPLKAKERQPVARETKVSRTDPESGYMVRDGKPRGFFYLDHRTVDGKLAIITDTFATPANVHDSIVYLSRLDHQRERFGFDVGAVGLDAGYATAGIA
;
A
#
# COMPACT_ATOMS: atom_id res chain seq x y z
N SER A 1 -2.87 -9.21 1.27
CA SER A 1 -2.22 -9.38 2.60
C SER A 1 -3.06 -10.20 3.59
N THR A 2 -2.49 -10.61 4.73
CA THR A 2 -3.19 -11.31 5.82
C THR A 2 -3.31 -10.42 7.06
N HIS A 3 -4.43 -10.48 7.78
CA HIS A 3 -4.63 -9.67 8.98
C HIS A 3 -4.05 -10.34 10.21
N LEU A 4 -3.26 -9.59 10.98
CA LEU A 4 -2.70 -9.99 12.26
C LEU A 4 -3.31 -9.13 13.37
N LYS A 5 -3.84 -9.76 14.42
CA LYS A 5 -4.44 -9.05 15.54
C LYS A 5 -3.34 -8.33 16.33
N ALA A 6 -3.48 -7.02 16.51
CA ALA A 6 -2.57 -6.23 17.33
C ALA A 6 -2.80 -6.49 18.82
N ASN A 7 -1.77 -6.27 19.65
CA ASN A 7 -1.89 -6.32 21.11
C ASN A 7 -2.46 -5.00 21.64
N ALA A 8 -3.68 -4.68 21.21
CA ALA A 8 -4.31 -3.40 21.49
C ALA A 8 -5.80 -3.55 21.79
N ASN A 9 -6.24 -2.87 22.85
CA ASN A 9 -7.65 -2.84 23.23
C ASN A 9 -8.40 -1.86 22.33
N LYS A 10 -9.41 -2.36 21.61
CA LYS A 10 -10.27 -1.56 20.70
C LYS A 10 -11.00 -0.39 21.38
N ASN A 11 -11.09 -0.38 22.71
CA ASN A 11 -11.73 0.67 23.52
C ASN A 11 -10.73 1.65 24.15
N ARG A 12 -9.41 1.47 23.98
CA ARG A 12 -8.36 2.34 24.55
C ARG A 12 -7.57 3.01 23.43
N PHE A 13 -8.07 4.14 22.97
CA PHE A 13 -7.53 4.85 21.81
C PHE A 13 -7.68 6.35 21.97
N ASP A 14 -6.87 7.08 21.20
CA ASP A 14 -7.03 8.49 20.91
C ASP A 14 -7.47 8.66 19.45
N LYS A 15 -8.06 9.81 19.13
CA LYS A 15 -8.46 10.13 17.76
C LYS A 15 -7.42 11.01 17.12
N ALA A 16 -7.03 10.68 15.89
CA ALA A 16 -6.10 11.48 15.11
C ALA A 16 -6.57 11.59 13.66
N VAL A 17 -6.30 12.73 13.04
CA VAL A 17 -6.53 12.92 11.60
C VAL A 17 -5.30 12.42 10.86
N VAL A 18 -5.50 11.43 9.98
CA VAL A 18 -4.41 10.84 9.20
C VAL A 18 -4.73 10.96 7.71
N ALA A 19 -3.73 11.36 6.93
CA ALA A 19 -3.82 11.41 5.48
C ALA A 19 -3.88 9.98 4.90
N LYS A 20 -4.86 9.70 4.04
CA LYS A 20 -4.97 8.40 3.38
C LYS A 20 -4.01 8.34 2.20
N SER A 21 -2.99 7.49 2.28
CA SER A 21 -2.17 7.13 1.12
C SER A 21 -3.02 6.29 0.16
N ARG A 22 -3.35 6.83 -1.02
CA ARG A 22 -4.07 6.09 -2.06
C ARG A 22 -3.49 6.27 -3.45
N SER A 23 -2.33 6.91 -3.55
CA SER A 23 -1.96 7.61 -4.77
C SER A 23 -0.46 7.87 -4.90
N ASP A 24 0.33 6.89 -4.49
CA ASP A 24 1.77 6.84 -4.69
C ASP A 24 2.17 6.93 -6.17
N TYR A 25 1.38 6.37 -7.09
CA TYR A 25 1.67 6.36 -8.53
C TYR A 25 1.45 7.68 -9.28
N TRP A 26 0.93 8.72 -8.61
CA TRP A 26 0.55 9.97 -9.29
C TRP A 26 1.72 10.74 -9.85
N ASP A 27 2.83 10.80 -9.10
CA ASP A 27 4.01 11.56 -9.52
C ASP A 27 4.67 10.89 -10.72
N ASP A 28 4.80 9.55 -10.70
CA ASP A 28 5.31 8.77 -11.82
C ASP A 28 4.43 8.89 -13.06
N LEU A 29 3.10 8.89 -12.88
CA LEU A 29 2.15 9.09 -13.98
C LEU A 29 2.30 10.48 -14.60
N ASP A 30 2.35 11.53 -13.78
CA ASP A 30 2.48 12.90 -14.27
C ASP A 30 3.84 13.09 -14.99
N ALA A 31 4.91 12.46 -14.50
CA ALA A 31 6.22 12.45 -15.17
C ALA A 31 6.21 11.73 -16.53
N ALA A 32 5.55 10.55 -16.60
CA ALA A 32 5.42 9.80 -17.86
C ALA A 32 4.62 10.56 -18.91
N VAL A 33 3.53 11.22 -18.50
CA VAL A 33 2.72 12.07 -19.39
C VAL A 33 3.54 13.25 -19.90
N GLU A 34 4.33 13.91 -19.05
CA GLU A 34 5.14 15.05 -19.47
C GLU A 34 6.23 14.63 -20.49
N ALA A 35 6.88 13.49 -20.27
CA ALA A 35 7.86 12.94 -21.21
C ALA A 35 7.25 12.66 -22.59
N GLU A 36 6.06 12.07 -22.65
CA GLU A 36 5.34 11.80 -23.90
C GLU A 36 4.94 13.10 -24.61
N ARG A 37 4.41 14.08 -23.88
CA ARG A 37 4.07 15.39 -24.42
C ARG A 37 5.27 16.12 -25.02
N ALA A 38 6.43 16.04 -24.38
CA ALA A 38 7.68 16.62 -24.89
C ALA A 38 8.11 15.97 -26.22
N VAL A 39 8.01 14.64 -26.35
CA VAL A 39 8.27 13.91 -27.60
C VAL A 39 7.33 14.38 -28.73
N HIS A 40 6.08 14.67 -28.39
CA HIS A 40 5.07 15.14 -29.34
C HIS A 40 5.02 16.67 -29.54
N GLY A 41 5.94 17.43 -28.93
CA GLY A 41 5.95 18.90 -29.01
C GLY A 41 4.71 19.58 -28.41
N GLN A 42 4.00 18.88 -27.52
CA GLN A 42 2.82 19.40 -26.84
C GLN A 42 3.23 20.23 -25.61
N LYS A 43 2.40 21.23 -25.27
CA LYS A 43 2.63 22.04 -24.06
C LYS A 43 2.44 21.20 -22.79
N PRO A 44 3.21 21.46 -21.71
CA PRO A 44 3.01 20.80 -20.42
C PRO A 44 1.58 20.91 -19.90
N LEU A 45 1.11 19.90 -19.18
CA LEU A 45 -0.20 19.98 -18.51
C LEU A 45 -0.13 20.93 -17.31
N LYS A 46 -1.25 21.59 -16.99
CA LYS A 46 -1.33 22.36 -15.74
C LYS A 46 -1.26 21.38 -14.56
N ALA A 47 -0.30 21.63 -13.67
CA ALA A 47 -0.19 20.89 -12.41
C ALA A 47 -1.53 20.95 -11.65
N LYS A 48 -2.01 19.79 -11.21
CA LYS A 48 -3.16 19.68 -10.32
C LYS A 48 -2.64 19.37 -8.93
N GLU A 49 -2.93 20.23 -7.96
CA GLU A 49 -2.72 19.89 -6.56
C GLU A 49 -3.68 18.76 -6.17
N ARG A 50 -3.12 17.58 -5.94
CA ARG A 50 -3.85 16.43 -5.41
C ARG A 50 -3.45 16.27 -3.96
N GLN A 51 -4.37 16.51 -3.03
CA GLN A 51 -4.12 16.30 -1.60
C GLN A 51 -4.70 14.95 -1.16
N PRO A 52 -3.95 14.17 -0.36
CA PRO A 52 -4.48 12.94 0.20
C PRO A 52 -5.67 13.26 1.11
N VAL A 53 -6.75 12.50 0.96
CA VAL A 53 -7.96 12.71 1.76
C VAL A 53 -7.64 12.41 3.23
N ALA A 54 -7.73 13.44 4.07
CA ALA A 54 -7.57 13.31 5.50
C ALA A 54 -8.82 12.68 6.12
N ARG A 55 -8.64 11.73 7.04
CA ARG A 55 -9.75 11.11 7.77
C ARG A 55 -9.39 10.96 9.25
N GLU A 56 -10.37 11.23 10.12
CA GLU A 56 -10.27 10.87 11.54
C GLU A 56 -10.22 9.34 11.67
N THR A 57 -9.17 8.85 12.33
CA THR A 57 -8.99 7.44 12.68
C THR A 57 -8.68 7.30 14.16
N LYS A 58 -8.76 6.07 14.66
CA LYS A 58 -8.39 5.71 16.02
C LYS A 58 -6.94 5.26 16.04
N VAL A 59 -6.17 5.77 17.01
CA VAL A 59 -4.78 5.39 17.28
C VAL A 59 -4.74 4.71 18.64
N SER A 60 -4.17 3.51 18.70
CA SER A 60 -4.08 2.77 19.97
C SER A 60 -3.11 3.46 20.92
N ARG A 61 -3.46 3.48 22.22
CA ARG A 61 -2.57 3.97 23.27
C ARG A 61 -1.43 3.03 23.61
N THR A 62 -1.60 1.73 23.36
CA THR A 62 -0.61 0.69 23.71
C THR A 62 0.16 0.18 22.51
N ASP A 63 -0.33 0.45 21.29
CA ASP A 63 0.27 -0.03 20.04
C ASP A 63 0.00 0.98 18.90
N PRO A 64 0.62 2.18 18.93
CA PRO A 64 0.30 3.28 18.01
C PRO A 64 0.58 2.97 16.53
N GLU A 65 1.42 1.96 16.24
CA GLU A 65 1.76 1.52 14.89
C GLU A 65 0.70 0.59 14.28
N SER A 66 -0.28 0.14 15.06
CA SER A 66 -1.38 -0.66 14.55
C SER A 66 -2.46 0.18 13.86
N GLY A 67 -3.11 -0.39 12.84
CA GLY A 67 -4.21 0.26 12.13
C GLY A 67 -5.58 -0.13 12.70
N TYR A 68 -6.47 0.83 12.91
CA TYR A 68 -7.86 0.53 13.30
C TYR A 68 -8.70 0.14 12.09
N MET A 69 -9.17 -1.10 12.05
CA MET A 69 -9.95 -1.64 10.95
C MET A 69 -11.44 -1.74 11.30
N VAL A 70 -12.27 -1.32 10.34
CA VAL A 70 -13.72 -1.56 10.31
C VAL A 70 -14.06 -2.24 8.99
N ARG A 71 -14.45 -3.51 9.05
CA ARG A 71 -14.91 -4.27 7.90
C ARG A 71 -16.21 -4.99 8.26
N ASP A 72 -17.20 -4.90 7.37
CA ASP A 72 -18.48 -5.56 7.60
C ASP A 72 -18.32 -7.08 7.66
N GLY A 73 -19.02 -7.70 8.60
CA GLY A 73 -18.92 -9.14 8.88
C GLY A 73 -17.63 -9.59 9.58
N LYS A 74 -16.70 -8.69 9.94
CA LYS A 74 -15.47 -9.03 10.68
C LYS A 74 -15.34 -8.28 12.01
N PRO A 75 -14.57 -8.82 12.97
CA PRO A 75 -14.30 -8.12 14.23
C PRO A 75 -13.62 -6.78 13.99
N ARG A 76 -14.19 -5.72 14.58
CA ARG A 76 -13.57 -4.39 14.61
C ARG A 76 -12.48 -4.33 15.67
N GLY A 77 -11.36 -3.67 15.36
CA GLY A 77 -10.23 -3.56 16.28
C GLY A 77 -8.95 -3.06 15.62
N PHE A 78 -7.85 -3.16 16.35
CA PHE A 78 -6.51 -2.82 15.88
C PHE A 78 -5.82 -4.05 15.29
N PHE A 79 -5.21 -3.87 14.12
CA PHE A 79 -4.59 -4.94 13.35
C PHE A 79 -3.36 -4.44 12.60
N TYR A 80 -2.54 -5.40 12.20
CA TYR A 80 -1.53 -5.27 11.16
C TYR A 80 -1.94 -6.06 9.92
N LEU A 81 -1.37 -5.69 8.78
CA LEU A 81 -1.40 -6.47 7.56
C LEU A 81 0.00 -7.03 7.31
N ASP A 82 0.07 -8.32 7.05
CA ASP A 82 1.27 -9.00 6.60
C ASP A 82 1.18 -9.20 5.08
N HIS A 83 2.00 -8.46 4.36
CA HIS A 83 2.20 -8.57 2.92
C HIS A 83 3.28 -9.62 2.69
N ARG A 84 2.89 -10.74 2.10
CA ARG A 84 3.82 -11.83 1.79
C ARG A 84 3.94 -12.02 0.30
N THR A 85 5.16 -12.30 -0.13
CA THR A 85 5.43 -12.82 -1.46
C THR A 85 5.94 -14.25 -1.33
N VAL A 86 5.49 -15.09 -2.25
CA VAL A 86 5.88 -16.51 -2.30
C VAL A 86 6.40 -16.84 -3.70
N ASP A 87 7.38 -17.73 -3.76
CA ASP A 87 7.77 -18.36 -5.01
C ASP A 87 6.61 -19.23 -5.54
N GLY A 88 6.26 -19.03 -6.80
CA GLY A 88 5.10 -19.67 -7.42
C GLY A 88 5.25 -21.17 -7.66
N LYS A 89 6.48 -21.71 -7.66
CA LYS A 89 6.76 -23.12 -7.99
C LYS A 89 6.96 -23.99 -6.75
N LEU A 90 7.69 -23.48 -5.78
CA LEU A 90 8.15 -24.20 -4.58
C LEU A 90 7.44 -23.75 -3.30
N ALA A 91 6.57 -22.72 -3.39
CA ALA A 91 5.83 -22.16 -2.25
C ALA A 91 6.72 -21.66 -1.10
N ILE A 92 7.95 -21.24 -1.42
CA ILE A 92 8.88 -20.64 -0.45
C ILE A 92 8.49 -19.18 -0.24
N ILE A 93 8.38 -18.75 1.01
CA ILE A 93 8.18 -17.33 1.33
C ILE A 93 9.46 -16.56 1.03
N THR A 94 9.38 -15.58 0.12
CA THR A 94 10.51 -14.78 -0.34
C THR A 94 10.50 -13.35 0.22
N ASP A 95 9.36 -12.90 0.77
CA ASP A 95 9.27 -11.64 1.53
C ASP A 95 8.08 -11.66 2.51
N THR A 96 8.24 -10.93 3.61
CA THR A 96 7.17 -10.60 4.55
C THR A 96 7.37 -9.16 5.01
N PHE A 97 6.29 -8.39 5.00
CA PHE A 97 6.34 -6.99 5.38
C PHE A 97 5.05 -6.61 6.11
N ALA A 98 5.19 -6.16 7.35
CA ALA A 98 4.06 -5.78 8.18
C ALA A 98 3.76 -4.28 8.05
N THR A 99 2.49 -3.92 7.87
CA THR A 99 2.03 -2.52 7.89
C THR A 99 0.83 -2.35 8.82
N PRO A 100 0.53 -1.12 9.26
CA PRO A 100 -0.74 -0.81 9.90
C PRO A 100 -1.92 -1.27 9.00
N ALA A 101 -3.00 -1.81 9.58
CA ALA A 101 -4.11 -2.38 8.79
C ALA A 101 -4.99 -1.38 8.03
N ASN A 102 -4.71 -0.08 8.13
CA ASN A 102 -5.33 0.97 7.32
C ASN A 102 -4.52 1.28 6.05
N VAL A 103 -3.35 0.67 5.86
CA VAL A 103 -2.56 0.75 4.61
C VAL A 103 -3.12 -0.26 3.61
N HIS A 104 -3.33 0.18 2.36
CA HIS A 104 -3.88 -0.68 1.32
C HIS A 104 -2.77 -1.47 0.63
N ASP A 105 -3.06 -2.73 0.26
CA ASP A 105 -2.10 -3.65 -0.34
C ASP A 105 -1.40 -3.10 -1.59
N SER A 106 -2.16 -2.43 -2.47
CA SER A 106 -1.65 -1.82 -3.71
C SER A 106 -0.57 -0.75 -3.48
N ILE A 107 -0.55 -0.10 -2.31
CA ILE A 107 0.39 0.99 -1.99
C ILE A 107 1.78 0.45 -1.67
N VAL A 108 1.83 -0.79 -1.19
CA VAL A 108 3.06 -1.36 -0.66
C VAL A 108 3.74 -2.21 -1.72
N TYR A 109 2.94 -2.83 -2.59
CA TYR A 109 3.35 -3.89 -3.50
C TYR A 109 4.59 -3.60 -4.34
N LEU A 110 4.61 -2.50 -5.11
CA LEU A 110 5.72 -2.22 -6.04
C LEU A 110 7.06 -2.09 -5.30
N SER A 111 7.07 -1.37 -4.17
CA SER A 111 8.27 -1.25 -3.33
C SER A 111 8.79 -2.60 -2.79
N ARG A 112 7.88 -3.57 -2.56
CA ARG A 112 8.27 -4.90 -2.11
C ARG A 112 8.84 -5.74 -3.25
N LEU A 113 8.26 -5.62 -4.44
CA LEU A 113 8.80 -6.26 -5.64
C LEU A 113 10.23 -5.78 -5.91
N ASP A 114 10.46 -4.47 -5.88
CA ASP A 114 11.80 -3.90 -6.08
C ASP A 114 12.78 -4.34 -5.00
N HIS A 115 12.37 -4.30 -3.71
CA HIS A 115 13.19 -4.81 -2.62
C HIS A 115 13.63 -6.27 -2.83
N GLN A 116 12.76 -7.14 -3.36
CA GLN A 116 13.12 -8.53 -3.65
C GLN A 116 14.09 -8.65 -4.82
N ARG A 117 13.85 -7.90 -5.90
CA ARG A 117 14.72 -7.88 -7.09
C ARG A 117 16.12 -7.42 -6.72
N GLU A 118 16.23 -6.34 -5.94
CA GLU A 118 17.50 -5.80 -5.47
C GLU A 118 18.22 -6.75 -4.51
N ARG A 119 17.49 -7.30 -3.54
CA ARG A 119 18.08 -8.13 -2.49
C ARG A 119 18.59 -9.48 -2.99
N PHE A 120 17.86 -10.11 -3.91
CA PHE A 120 18.13 -11.48 -4.35
C PHE A 120 18.59 -11.57 -5.80
N GLY A 121 18.62 -10.45 -6.54
CA GLY A 121 18.97 -10.45 -7.96
C GLY A 121 17.95 -11.21 -8.82
N PHE A 122 16.67 -11.22 -8.42
CA PHE A 122 15.65 -11.95 -9.17
C PHE A 122 15.34 -11.29 -10.51
N ASP A 123 15.43 -12.09 -11.56
CA ASP A 123 14.89 -11.76 -12.88
C ASP A 123 13.40 -12.15 -12.92
N VAL A 124 12.54 -11.22 -12.51
CA VAL A 124 11.10 -11.47 -12.36
C VAL A 124 10.40 -11.33 -13.70
N GLY A 125 10.02 -12.47 -14.30
CA GLY A 125 9.27 -12.49 -15.57
C GLY A 125 7.75 -12.35 -15.42
N ALA A 126 7.18 -12.78 -14.29
CA ALA A 126 5.74 -12.71 -14.03
C ALA A 126 5.43 -12.71 -12.53
N VAL A 127 4.30 -12.10 -12.16
CA VAL A 127 3.78 -12.00 -10.80
C VAL A 127 2.28 -12.28 -10.80
N GLY A 128 1.80 -13.01 -9.79
CA GLY A 128 0.37 -13.28 -9.59
C GLY A 128 -0.16 -12.44 -8.43
N LEU A 129 -1.19 -11.62 -8.68
CA LEU A 129 -1.77 -10.71 -7.69
C LEU A 129 -3.28 -10.91 -7.57
N ASP A 130 -3.82 -10.64 -6.38
CA ASP A 130 -5.26 -10.60 -6.16
C ASP A 130 -5.89 -9.35 -6.80
N ALA A 131 -7.20 -9.39 -7.07
CA ALA A 131 -7.94 -8.26 -7.64
C ALA A 131 -7.82 -6.98 -6.80
N GLY A 132 -7.58 -7.09 -5.49
CA GLY A 132 -7.34 -5.93 -4.61
C GLY A 132 -6.08 -5.10 -4.95
N TYR A 133 -5.17 -5.62 -5.76
CA TYR A 133 -3.96 -4.91 -6.19
C TYR A 133 -4.16 -4.10 -7.48
N ALA A 134 -5.28 -4.27 -8.19
CA ALA A 134 -5.51 -3.62 -9.47
C ALA A 134 -5.67 -2.10 -9.34
N THR A 135 -4.61 -1.37 -9.69
CA THR A 135 -4.57 0.09 -9.85
C THR A 135 -3.88 0.42 -11.17
N ALA A 136 -4.06 1.65 -11.67
CA ALA A 136 -3.43 2.07 -12.93
C ALA A 136 -1.89 2.02 -12.91
N GLY A 137 -1.26 2.03 -11.73
CA GLY A 137 0.19 1.88 -11.59
C GLY A 137 0.68 0.43 -11.57
N ILE A 138 -0.23 -0.56 -11.47
CA ILE A 138 0.11 -1.98 -11.33
C ILE A 138 -0.44 -2.83 -12.49
N ALA A 139 -1.64 -2.53 -12.98
CA ALA A 139 -2.40 -3.33 -13.93
C ALA A 139 -2.74 -2.55 -15.20
#